data_AF-A0A523BJA9-F1
#
_entry.id   AF-A0A523BJA9-F1
#
_cell.length_a   1.000
_cell.length_b   1.000
_cell.length_c   1.000
_cell.angle_alpha   90.00
_cell.angle_beta   90.00
_cell.angle_gamma   90.00
#
_symmetry.space_group_name_H-M   'P 1'
#
loop_
_entity.id
_entity.type
_entity.pdbx_description
1 polymer ?
#
loop_
_entity_poly.entity_id
_entity_poly.type
_entity_poly.pdbx_seq_one_letter_code
_entity_poly.pdbx_strand_id
1 'polypeptide(L)'
;MHEDYVKRLVECDDPIKEVWKILVDLWRTDVPEYFKQEDIASDFERQLNHIFFEIYDYLKKQIESTSFEFNTPLIIMDGMSIREANLLIRDLKEKGYNIVEYDSILSALPSTTERFREKAKVEYTEIISGKIPSDLDFEKPIWVSYPDEILHHAASILPLPQVYEETKKVLFKILEQTEKSEITIISDHGYITIDAVWPLPESYRKFLKRIFGSNRYVKAEQVDPKYIERLNNLPRDFQCATISDEYYCIKGRYFWPISGYGKLISHGGLSLMECLIPKIRVKL
;
A
#
# COMPACT_ATOMS: atom_id res chain seq x y z
N MET A 1 14.58 16.34 -4.97
CA MET A 1 14.50 15.04 -5.65
C MET A 1 15.82 14.88 -6.37
N HIS A 2 16.43 13.68 -6.37
CA HIS A 2 17.68 13.48 -7.12
C HIS A 2 17.44 13.80 -8.60
N GLU A 3 18.39 14.49 -9.23
CA GLU A 3 18.29 14.92 -10.63
C GLU A 3 18.00 13.75 -11.58
N ASP A 4 18.60 12.59 -11.29
CA ASP A 4 18.37 11.35 -12.03
C ASP A 4 16.90 10.89 -12.00
N TYR A 5 16.23 10.97 -10.85
CA TYR A 5 14.81 10.60 -10.73
C TYR A 5 13.90 11.55 -11.49
N VAL A 6 14.19 12.85 -11.47
CA VAL A 6 13.43 13.84 -12.25
C VAL A 6 13.58 13.53 -13.73
N LYS A 7 14.80 13.28 -14.21
CA LYS A 7 15.06 12.94 -15.60
C LYS A 7 14.30 11.68 -16.03
N ARG A 8 14.36 10.61 -15.23
CA ARG A 8 13.63 9.36 -15.48
C ARG A 8 12.13 9.59 -15.61
N LEU A 9 11.53 10.40 -14.73
CA LEU A 9 10.10 10.72 -14.76
C LEU A 9 9.67 11.58 -15.96
N VAL A 10 10.56 12.42 -16.49
CA VAL A 10 10.28 13.25 -17.67
C VAL A 10 10.42 12.45 -18.97
N GLU A 11 11.35 11.50 -19.00
CA GLU A 11 11.67 10.71 -20.20
C GLU A 11 10.82 9.44 -20.35
N CYS A 12 10.10 9.01 -19.30
CA CYS A 12 9.30 7.79 -19.33
C CYS A 12 7.94 7.96 -20.01
N ASP A 13 7.44 6.89 -20.62
CA ASP A 13 6.08 6.85 -21.19
C ASP A 13 4.99 6.67 -20.12
N ASP A 14 5.30 5.94 -19.04
CA ASP A 14 4.39 5.68 -17.93
C ASP A 14 5.02 6.14 -16.60
N PRO A 15 4.60 7.33 -16.09
CA PRO A 15 5.16 7.87 -14.86
C PRO A 15 4.83 7.01 -13.63
N ILE A 16 3.71 6.28 -13.62
CA ILE A 16 3.36 5.43 -12.48
C ILE A 16 4.29 4.23 -12.40
N LYS A 17 4.56 3.60 -13.54
CA LYS A 17 5.54 2.50 -13.62
C LYS A 17 6.95 2.97 -13.27
N GLU A 18 7.34 4.18 -13.66
CA GLU A 18 8.66 4.71 -13.31
C GLU A 18 8.77 5.08 -11.83
N VAL A 19 7.71 5.64 -11.23
CA VAL A 19 7.62 5.86 -9.79
C VAL A 19 7.80 4.55 -9.00
N TRP A 20 7.19 3.45 -9.44
CA TRP A 20 7.41 2.14 -8.85
C TRP A 20 8.90 1.76 -8.82
N LYS A 21 9.59 1.87 -9.95
CA LYS A 21 11.03 1.55 -10.02
C LYS A 21 11.87 2.41 -9.09
N ILE A 22 11.56 3.71 -9.02
CA ILE A 22 12.25 4.63 -8.11
C ILE A 22 12.01 4.22 -6.65
N LEU A 23 10.77 3.86 -6.28
CA LEU A 23 10.49 3.38 -4.92
C LEU A 23 11.24 2.08 -4.60
N VAL A 24 11.34 1.15 -5.56
CA VAL A 24 12.17 -0.06 -5.42
C VAL A 24 13.64 0.32 -5.17
N ASP A 25 14.19 1.29 -5.92
CA ASP A 25 15.56 1.77 -5.75
C ASP A 25 15.80 2.43 -4.38
N LEU A 26 14.79 3.12 -3.84
CA LEU A 26 14.84 3.78 -2.54
C LEU A 26 14.85 2.78 -1.36
N TRP A 27 14.16 1.65 -1.49
CA TRP A 27 14.05 0.63 -0.45
C TRP A 27 15.20 -0.39 -0.48
N ARG A 28 16.42 0.07 -0.20
CA ARG A 28 17.61 -0.78 -0.30
C ARG A 28 17.74 -1.76 0.86
N THR A 29 17.91 -3.05 0.57
CA THR A 29 17.95 -4.13 1.57
C THR A 29 19.28 -4.28 2.32
N ASP A 30 20.33 -3.60 1.87
CA ASP A 30 21.68 -3.64 2.45
C ASP A 30 21.90 -2.58 3.55
N VAL A 31 20.86 -1.80 3.87
CA VAL A 31 20.91 -0.74 4.88
C VAL A 31 20.61 -1.31 6.28
N PRO A 32 21.48 -1.11 7.30
CA PRO A 32 21.27 -1.64 8.64
C PRO A 32 19.98 -1.19 9.32
N GLU A 33 19.57 0.05 9.09
CA GLU A 33 18.32 0.64 9.60
C GLU A 33 17.24 0.66 8.52
N TYR A 34 17.02 -0.48 7.87
CA TYR A 34 16.15 -0.63 6.69
C TYR A 34 14.83 0.15 6.76
N PHE A 35 14.09 0.01 7.86
CA PHE A 35 12.77 0.62 8.04
C PHE A 35 12.81 2.14 8.23
N LYS A 36 13.98 2.75 8.52
CA LYS A 36 14.13 4.21 8.56
C LYS A 36 14.19 4.85 7.17
N GLN A 37 14.31 4.06 6.11
CA GLN A 37 14.19 4.56 4.73
C GLN A 37 12.78 5.07 4.42
N GLU A 38 11.82 4.88 5.34
CA GLU A 38 10.49 5.48 5.30
C GLU A 38 10.52 7.00 5.13
N ASP A 39 11.45 7.69 5.79
CA ASP A 39 11.60 9.15 5.66
C ASP A 39 12.02 9.54 4.25
N ILE A 40 12.89 8.74 3.63
CA ILE A 40 13.37 8.95 2.25
C ILE A 40 12.22 8.76 1.26
N ALA A 41 11.43 7.69 1.42
CA ALA A 41 10.24 7.45 0.60
C ALA A 41 9.19 8.55 0.78
N SER A 42 8.96 9.01 2.03
CA SER A 42 8.05 10.11 2.34
C SER A 42 8.49 11.42 1.69
N ASP A 43 9.78 11.74 1.76
CA ASP A 43 10.35 12.94 1.16
C ASP A 43 10.30 12.90 -0.36
N PHE A 44 10.56 11.74 -0.98
CA PHE A 44 10.40 11.55 -2.41
C PHE A 44 8.96 11.79 -2.85
N GLU A 45 7.99 11.15 -2.20
CA GLU A 45 6.57 11.31 -2.50
C GLU A 45 6.12 12.77 -2.30
N ARG A 46 6.60 13.44 -1.24
CA ARG A 46 6.27 14.86 -0.98
C ARG A 46 6.81 15.77 -2.06
N GLN A 47 8.04 15.55 -2.49
CA GLN A 47 8.66 16.33 -3.57
C GLN A 47 7.99 16.07 -4.91
N LEU A 48 7.59 14.83 -5.18
CA LEU A 48 6.83 14.49 -6.37
C LEU A 48 5.48 15.22 -6.38
N ASN A 49 4.75 15.20 -5.26
CA ASN A 49 3.51 15.95 -5.11
C ASN A 49 3.70 17.46 -5.32
N HIS A 50 4.83 18.05 -4.91
CA HIS A 50 5.08 19.48 -5.10
C HIS A 50 5.45 19.84 -6.54
N ILE A 51 6.21 18.99 -7.23
CA ILE A 51 6.72 19.26 -8.58
C ILE A 51 5.72 18.82 -9.66
N PHE A 52 5.04 17.72 -9.43
CA PHE A 52 4.09 17.07 -10.35
C PHE A 52 2.85 16.57 -9.58
N PHE A 53 2.06 17.51 -9.08
CA PHE A 53 0.88 17.21 -8.25
C PHE A 53 -0.21 16.39 -8.98
N GLU A 54 -0.26 16.47 -10.32
CA GLU A 54 -1.17 15.68 -11.15
C GLU A 54 -0.88 14.19 -11.09
N ILE A 55 0.28 13.75 -10.56
CA ILE A 55 0.61 12.34 -10.38
C ILE A 55 -0.52 11.54 -9.73
N TYR A 56 -1.21 12.13 -8.76
CA TYR A 56 -2.32 11.46 -8.08
C TYR A 56 -3.58 11.37 -8.96
N ASP A 57 -3.78 12.29 -9.89
CA ASP A 57 -4.88 12.22 -10.85
C ASP A 57 -4.58 11.14 -11.90
N TYR A 58 -3.32 11.00 -12.33
CA TYR A 58 -2.86 9.87 -13.15
C TYR A 58 -3.04 8.54 -12.43
N LEU A 59 -2.55 8.43 -11.19
CA LEU A 59 -2.64 7.21 -10.38
C LEU A 59 -4.11 6.82 -10.16
N LYS A 60 -4.96 7.76 -9.73
CA LYS A 60 -6.40 7.55 -9.57
C LYS A 60 -7.03 7.06 -10.87
N LYS A 61 -6.77 7.72 -12.00
CA LYS A 61 -7.35 7.34 -13.29
C LYS A 61 -6.94 5.92 -13.68
N GLN A 62 -5.68 5.55 -13.44
CA GLN A 62 -5.22 4.18 -13.68
C GLN A 62 -5.95 3.18 -12.76
N ILE A 63 -6.04 3.46 -11.46
CA ILE A 63 -6.80 2.63 -10.49
C ILE A 63 -8.25 2.42 -10.94
N GLU A 64 -8.93 3.50 -11.34
CA GLU A 64 -10.34 3.43 -11.80
C GLU A 64 -10.51 2.64 -13.09
N SER A 65 -9.47 2.56 -13.92
CA SER A 65 -9.46 1.75 -15.15
C SER A 65 -8.99 0.31 -14.95
N THR A 66 -8.43 -0.03 -13.79
CA THR A 66 -7.89 -1.37 -13.50
C THR A 66 -9.01 -2.38 -13.33
N SER A 67 -8.95 -3.47 -14.09
CA SER A 67 -9.65 -4.72 -13.79
C SER A 67 -8.72 -5.68 -13.05
N PHE A 68 -9.27 -6.37 -12.06
CA PHE A 68 -8.54 -7.38 -11.32
C PHE A 68 -8.76 -8.74 -11.98
N GLU A 69 -7.76 -9.23 -12.70
CA GLU A 69 -7.73 -10.55 -13.28
C GLU A 69 -6.48 -11.27 -12.79
N PHE A 70 -6.69 -12.35 -12.04
CA PHE A 70 -5.59 -13.11 -11.44
C PHE A 70 -5.64 -14.57 -11.85
N ASN A 71 -4.46 -15.14 -12.05
CA ASN A 71 -4.28 -16.56 -12.27
C ASN A 71 -3.79 -17.21 -10.97
N THR A 72 -4.26 -18.42 -10.70
CA THR A 72 -3.74 -19.25 -9.62
C THR A 72 -2.52 -20.06 -10.08
N PRO A 73 -1.58 -20.42 -9.18
CA PRO A 73 -1.58 -20.14 -7.73
C PRO A 73 -1.30 -18.66 -7.40
N LEU A 74 -2.13 -18.11 -6.50
CA LEU A 74 -2.04 -16.71 -6.05
C LEU A 74 -2.04 -16.64 -4.53
N ILE A 75 -1.10 -15.89 -3.98
CA ILE A 75 -1.08 -15.51 -2.56
C ILE A 75 -1.29 -14.00 -2.48
N ILE A 76 -2.27 -13.55 -1.70
CA ILE A 76 -2.57 -12.15 -1.45
C ILE A 76 -2.19 -11.85 0.00
N MET A 77 -1.22 -10.97 0.20
CA MET A 77 -0.75 -10.54 1.52
C MET A 77 -1.48 -9.25 1.92
N ASP A 78 -2.23 -9.28 3.01
CA ASP A 78 -3.06 -8.16 3.48
C ASP A 78 -2.19 -7.03 4.05
N GLY A 79 -2.13 -5.89 3.37
CA GLY A 79 -1.35 -4.74 3.84
C GLY A 79 0.16 -4.80 3.56
N MET A 80 0.64 -5.60 2.62
CA MET A 80 2.07 -5.67 2.27
C MET A 80 2.47 -4.56 1.30
N SER A 81 3.39 -3.69 1.71
CA SER A 81 3.89 -2.59 0.87
C SER A 81 5.21 -2.95 0.18
N ILE A 82 5.71 -2.03 -0.67
CA ILE A 82 7.03 -2.11 -1.31
C ILE A 82 8.15 -2.37 -0.29
N ARG A 83 8.00 -1.78 0.90
CA ARG A 83 8.93 -1.93 2.02
C ARG A 83 9.15 -3.39 2.39
N GLU A 84 8.10 -4.16 2.55
CA GLU A 84 8.21 -5.58 2.89
C GLU A 84 8.59 -6.42 1.66
N ALA A 85 8.08 -6.04 0.48
CA ALA A 85 8.35 -6.75 -0.76
C ALA A 85 9.84 -6.75 -1.14
N ASN A 86 10.56 -5.63 -0.99
CA ASN A 86 12.00 -5.57 -1.27
C ASN A 86 12.79 -6.54 -0.38
N LEU A 87 12.46 -6.64 0.91
CA LEU A 87 13.07 -7.63 1.81
C LEU A 87 12.69 -9.07 1.40
N LEU A 88 11.43 -9.28 1.04
CA LEU A 88 10.95 -10.59 0.62
C LEU A 88 11.66 -11.09 -0.64
N ILE A 89 11.94 -10.22 -1.61
CA ILE A 89 12.72 -10.56 -2.81
C ILE A 89 14.11 -11.09 -2.44
N ARG A 90 14.79 -10.46 -1.47
CA ARG A 90 16.08 -10.96 -0.96
C ARG A 90 15.89 -12.33 -0.32
N ASP A 91 14.93 -12.46 0.59
CA ASP A 91 14.75 -13.69 1.37
C ASP A 91 14.29 -14.88 0.50
N LEU A 92 13.48 -14.63 -0.54
CA LEU A 92 13.10 -15.62 -1.54
C LEU A 92 14.33 -16.14 -2.30
N LYS A 93 15.21 -15.24 -2.76
CA LYS A 93 16.46 -15.63 -3.44
C LYS A 93 17.38 -16.43 -2.51
N GLU A 94 17.52 -16.03 -1.25
CA GLU A 94 18.31 -16.75 -0.25
C GLU A 94 17.75 -18.16 0.03
N LYS A 95 16.44 -18.34 -0.13
CA LYS A 95 15.75 -19.64 -0.03
C LYS A 95 15.75 -20.46 -1.33
N GLY A 96 16.41 -19.97 -2.38
CA GLY A 96 16.59 -20.68 -3.65
C GLY A 96 15.50 -20.42 -4.69
N TYR A 97 14.54 -19.53 -4.43
CA TYR A 97 13.51 -19.19 -5.41
C TYR A 97 14.10 -18.31 -6.52
N ASN A 98 13.71 -18.60 -7.76
CA ASN A 98 13.98 -17.74 -8.90
C ASN A 98 12.87 -16.68 -9.04
N ILE A 99 13.24 -15.40 -9.02
CA ILE A 99 12.29 -14.30 -9.22
C ILE A 99 12.07 -14.12 -10.73
N VAL A 100 10.88 -14.49 -11.20
CA VAL A 100 10.45 -14.35 -12.60
C VAL A 100 9.98 -12.95 -12.91
N GLU A 101 9.29 -12.32 -11.96
CA GLU A 101 8.79 -10.96 -12.08
C GLU A 101 8.83 -10.26 -10.73
N TYR A 102 9.22 -8.99 -10.76
CA TYR A 102 8.99 -8.06 -9.66
C TYR A 102 8.51 -6.72 -10.22
N ASP A 103 7.19 -6.52 -10.18
CA ASP A 103 6.52 -5.32 -10.69
C ASP A 103 5.47 -4.86 -9.68
N SER A 104 4.68 -3.84 -10.03
CA SER A 104 3.52 -3.40 -9.27
C SER A 104 2.21 -3.72 -9.98
N ILE A 105 1.16 -3.83 -9.18
CA ILE A 105 -0.21 -3.61 -9.61
C ILE A 105 -0.81 -2.48 -8.75
N LEU A 106 -2.06 -2.13 -9.01
CA LEU A 106 -2.74 -1.03 -8.33
C LEU A 106 -3.77 -1.56 -7.34
N SER A 107 -3.77 -1.04 -6.12
CA SER A 107 -4.83 -1.25 -5.13
C SER A 107 -6.17 -0.69 -5.63
N ALA A 108 -7.27 -1.10 -5.02
CA ALA A 108 -8.55 -0.40 -5.17
C ALA A 108 -8.56 0.93 -4.39
N LEU A 109 -9.52 1.82 -4.70
CA LEU A 109 -9.78 3.06 -3.96
C LEU A 109 -11.17 3.06 -3.30
N PRO A 110 -11.27 3.39 -1.99
CA PRO A 110 -10.17 3.62 -1.04
C PRO A 110 -9.27 2.37 -0.89
N SER A 111 -7.99 2.57 -0.54
CA SER A 111 -7.00 1.49 -0.44
C SER A 111 -7.19 0.65 0.83
N THR A 112 -8.28 -0.11 0.86
CA THR A 112 -8.64 -1.00 1.97
C THR A 112 -8.93 -2.41 1.46
N THR A 113 -8.77 -3.39 2.36
CA THR A 113 -9.07 -4.80 2.12
C THR A 113 -10.50 -4.99 1.58
N GLU A 114 -11.51 -4.34 2.19
CA GLU A 114 -12.91 -4.51 1.79
C GLU A 114 -13.15 -4.05 0.36
N ARG A 115 -12.57 -2.90 -0.01
CA ARG A 115 -12.74 -2.35 -1.35
C ARG A 115 -12.02 -3.17 -2.41
N PHE A 116 -10.83 -3.68 -2.09
CA PHE A 116 -10.11 -4.59 -2.97
C PHE A 116 -10.90 -5.88 -3.20
N ARG A 117 -11.40 -6.52 -2.13
CA ARG A 117 -12.23 -7.73 -2.23
C ARG A 117 -13.47 -7.51 -3.09
N GLU A 118 -14.17 -6.39 -2.90
CA GLU A 118 -15.36 -6.01 -3.69
C GLU A 118 -15.06 -5.91 -5.19
N LYS A 119 -13.89 -5.35 -5.56
CA LYS A 119 -13.48 -5.18 -6.95
C LYS A 119 -12.89 -6.46 -7.55
N ALA A 120 -12.14 -7.24 -6.78
CA ALA A 120 -11.51 -8.48 -7.22
C ALA A 120 -12.54 -9.61 -7.46
N LYS A 121 -13.57 -9.71 -6.62
CA LYS A 121 -14.66 -10.70 -6.74
C LYS A 121 -14.19 -12.16 -6.93
N VAL A 122 -13.08 -12.50 -6.29
CA VAL A 122 -12.52 -13.87 -6.31
C VAL A 122 -12.95 -14.63 -5.07
N GLU A 123 -13.21 -15.93 -5.22
CA GLU A 123 -13.25 -16.83 -4.07
C GLU A 123 -11.83 -17.07 -3.56
N TYR A 124 -11.64 -17.19 -2.25
CA TYR A 124 -10.31 -17.38 -1.67
C TYR A 124 -10.36 -18.25 -0.41
N THR A 125 -9.20 -18.82 -0.06
CA THR A 125 -8.94 -19.44 1.24
C THR A 125 -8.26 -18.42 2.15
N GLU A 126 -8.84 -18.12 3.30
CA GLU A 126 -8.30 -17.12 4.22
C GLU A 126 -7.44 -17.76 5.32
N ILE A 127 -6.25 -17.19 5.53
CA ILE A 127 -5.33 -17.54 6.62
C ILE A 127 -5.32 -16.36 7.60
N ILE A 128 -5.85 -16.61 8.80
CA ILE A 128 -6.01 -15.61 9.86
C ILE A 128 -5.10 -15.95 11.04
N SER A 129 -4.49 -14.94 11.65
CA SER A 129 -3.59 -15.06 12.80
C SER A 129 -2.46 -16.08 12.59
N GLY A 130 -1.96 -16.19 11.34
CA GLY A 130 -0.91 -17.12 10.95
C GLY A 130 -1.27 -18.61 11.10
N LYS A 131 -2.56 -18.95 11.25
CA LYS A 131 -3.02 -20.34 11.38
C LYS A 131 -3.20 -20.96 10.00
N ILE A 132 -2.18 -21.70 9.57
CA ILE A 132 -2.15 -22.35 8.27
C ILE A 132 -2.81 -23.75 8.38
N PRO A 133 -3.82 -24.06 7.55
CA PRO A 133 -4.36 -25.42 7.42
C PRO A 133 -3.28 -26.45 7.02
N SER A 134 -3.53 -27.74 7.27
CA SER A 134 -2.63 -28.81 6.84
C SER A 134 -2.55 -28.95 5.33
N ASP A 135 -3.69 -28.75 4.65
CA ASP A 135 -3.86 -28.98 3.22
C ASP A 135 -4.46 -27.73 2.58
N LEU A 136 -3.59 -26.95 1.90
CA LEU A 136 -3.99 -25.75 1.18
C LEU A 136 -4.37 -26.07 -0.28
N ASP A 137 -5.54 -25.60 -0.70
CA ASP A 137 -5.96 -25.65 -2.10
C ASP A 137 -5.43 -24.42 -2.86
N PHE A 138 -4.39 -24.64 -3.68
CA PHE A 138 -3.77 -23.62 -4.51
C PHE A 138 -4.51 -23.37 -5.84
N GLU A 139 -5.63 -24.05 -6.11
CA GLU A 139 -6.50 -23.72 -7.25
C GLU A 139 -7.34 -22.46 -6.97
N LYS A 140 -7.42 -22.04 -5.70
CA LYS A 140 -7.99 -20.77 -5.28
C LYS A 140 -6.89 -19.83 -4.75
N PRO A 141 -7.06 -18.51 -4.89
CA PRO A 141 -6.27 -17.54 -4.16
C PRO A 141 -6.21 -17.84 -2.66
N ILE A 142 -5.05 -17.67 -2.06
CA ILE A 142 -4.83 -17.75 -0.62
C ILE A 142 -4.65 -16.32 -0.10
N TRP A 143 -5.55 -15.87 0.76
CA TRP A 143 -5.49 -14.54 1.37
C TRP A 143 -4.91 -14.64 2.78
N VAL A 144 -3.78 -14.00 3.02
CA VAL A 144 -3.07 -14.02 4.30
C VAL A 144 -3.32 -12.69 4.98
N SER A 145 -3.90 -12.69 6.18
CA SER A 145 -4.22 -11.47 6.95
C SER A 145 -3.01 -10.66 7.41
N TYR A 146 -1.79 -11.15 7.18
CA TYR A 146 -0.54 -10.50 7.55
C TYR A 146 0.04 -9.73 6.36
N PRO A 147 0.68 -8.57 6.59
CA PRO A 147 0.98 -7.98 7.90
C PRO A 147 -0.14 -7.17 8.58
N ASP A 148 -1.22 -6.79 7.89
CA ASP A 148 -2.20 -5.80 8.37
C ASP A 148 -2.80 -6.17 9.73
N GLU A 149 -3.18 -7.43 9.93
CA GLU A 149 -3.72 -7.91 11.21
C GLU A 149 -2.75 -7.62 12.37
N ILE A 150 -1.45 -7.91 12.22
CA ILE A 150 -0.45 -7.64 13.26
C ILE A 150 -0.33 -6.13 13.50
N LEU A 151 -0.39 -5.33 12.44
CA LEU A 151 -0.22 -3.88 12.49
C LEU A 151 -1.40 -3.15 13.18
N HIS A 152 -2.62 -3.70 13.12
CA HIS A 152 -3.79 -3.14 13.84
C HIS A 152 -4.03 -3.73 15.23
N HIS A 153 -3.44 -4.87 15.58
CA HIS A 153 -3.65 -5.48 16.89
C HIS A 153 -3.05 -4.64 18.03
N ALA A 154 -3.93 -4.04 18.83
CA ALA A 154 -3.61 -3.12 19.93
C ALA A 154 -2.95 -3.78 21.16
N ALA A 155 -2.93 -5.12 21.25
CA ALA A 155 -2.46 -5.82 22.45
C ALA A 155 -0.93 -5.73 22.66
N SER A 156 -0.18 -5.61 21.56
CA SER A 156 1.26 -5.32 21.59
C SER A 156 1.69 -4.73 20.26
N ILE A 157 2.09 -3.47 20.26
CA ILE A 157 2.65 -2.81 19.09
C ILE A 157 4.00 -3.46 18.79
N LEU A 158 4.04 -4.39 17.83
CA LEU A 158 5.29 -4.98 17.36
C LEU A 158 6.02 -3.98 16.45
N PRO A 159 7.35 -3.82 16.60
CA PRO A 159 8.15 -3.08 15.64
C PRO A 159 8.05 -3.67 14.23
N LEU A 160 8.06 -2.84 13.19
CA LEU A 160 7.97 -3.28 11.79
C LEU A 160 8.92 -4.43 11.39
N PRO A 161 10.20 -4.48 11.85
CA PRO A 161 11.05 -5.64 11.59
C PRO A 161 10.46 -6.96 12.10
N GLN A 162 9.84 -6.95 13.28
CA GLN A 162 9.24 -8.16 13.87
C GLN A 162 7.96 -8.55 13.13
N VAL A 163 7.14 -7.55 12.74
CA VAL A 163 5.97 -7.78 11.88
C VAL A 163 6.37 -8.46 10.57
N TYR A 164 7.43 -7.97 9.93
CA TYR A 164 7.97 -8.58 8.72
C TYR A 164 8.42 -10.02 8.96
N GLU A 165 9.17 -10.30 10.03
CA GLU A 165 9.63 -11.67 10.33
C GLU A 165 8.47 -12.65 10.55
N GLU A 166 7.40 -12.26 11.25
CA GLU A 166 6.22 -13.10 11.44
C GLU A 166 5.45 -13.32 10.12
N THR A 167 5.28 -12.26 9.33
CA THR A 167 4.66 -12.31 8.00
C THR A 167 5.42 -13.26 7.08
N LYS A 168 6.74 -13.10 7.03
CA LYS A 168 7.67 -13.92 6.26
C LYS A 168 7.57 -15.40 6.65
N LYS A 169 7.56 -15.71 7.94
CA LYS A 169 7.44 -17.10 8.42
C LYS A 169 6.16 -17.76 7.95
N VAL A 170 5.03 -17.05 7.99
CA VAL A 170 3.74 -17.56 7.51
C VAL A 170 3.79 -17.80 6.01
N LEU A 171 4.28 -16.83 5.23
CA LEU A 171 4.40 -16.95 3.79
C LEU A 171 5.26 -18.14 3.37
N PHE A 172 6.46 -18.31 3.96
CA PHE A 172 7.31 -19.45 3.61
C PHE A 172 6.70 -20.80 3.96
N LYS A 173 5.97 -20.91 5.08
CA LYS A 173 5.23 -22.15 5.40
C LYS A 173 4.14 -22.46 4.39
N ILE A 174 3.47 -21.44 3.84
CA ILE A 174 2.50 -21.61 2.75
C ILE A 174 3.24 -22.10 1.50
N LEU A 175 4.33 -21.44 1.12
CA LEU A 175 5.13 -21.83 -0.05
C LEU A 175 5.69 -23.26 0.09
N GLU A 176 6.04 -23.72 1.29
CA GLU A 176 6.50 -25.09 1.53
C GLU A 176 5.41 -26.16 1.31
N GLN A 177 4.12 -25.81 1.33
CA GLN A 177 3.01 -26.73 1.07
C GLN A 177 2.66 -26.87 -0.41
N THR A 178 3.26 -26.07 -1.29
CA THR A 178 2.91 -26.09 -2.70
C THR A 178 3.74 -27.12 -3.47
N GLU A 179 3.11 -27.84 -4.39
CA GLU A 179 3.80 -28.64 -5.41
C GLU A 179 3.93 -27.88 -6.74
N LYS A 180 3.45 -26.64 -6.80
CA LYS A 180 3.37 -25.84 -8.02
C LYS A 180 4.72 -25.20 -8.33
N SER A 181 5.09 -25.18 -9.60
CA SER A 181 6.39 -24.68 -10.05
C SER A 181 6.48 -23.16 -10.16
N GLU A 182 5.36 -22.45 -10.28
CA GLU A 182 5.28 -20.98 -10.33
C GLU A 182 4.15 -20.47 -9.44
N ILE A 183 4.41 -19.42 -8.66
CA ILE A 183 3.46 -18.79 -7.75
C ILE A 183 3.51 -17.28 -7.91
N THR A 184 2.34 -16.65 -7.91
CA THR A 184 2.22 -15.19 -7.84
C THR A 184 1.91 -14.78 -6.40
N ILE A 185 2.65 -13.80 -5.88
CA ILE A 185 2.43 -13.17 -4.58
C ILE A 185 2.10 -11.70 -4.85
N ILE A 186 0.96 -11.22 -4.35
CA ILE A 186 0.55 -9.82 -4.43
C ILE A 186 0.20 -9.27 -3.06
N SER A 187 -0.13 -7.99 -3.00
CA SER A 187 -0.89 -7.41 -1.88
C SER A 187 -2.24 -6.89 -2.36
N ASP A 188 -3.13 -6.56 -1.42
CA ASP A 188 -4.39 -5.87 -1.67
C ASP A 188 -4.26 -4.34 -1.53
N HIS A 189 -3.50 -3.89 -0.54
CA HIS A 189 -3.10 -2.51 -0.33
C HIS A 189 -1.76 -2.44 0.43
N GLY A 190 -1.09 -1.30 0.39
CA GLY A 190 0.00 -1.02 1.31
C GLY A 190 -0.43 -0.08 2.45
N TYR A 191 0.53 0.56 3.11
CA TYR A 191 0.28 1.49 4.20
C TYR A 191 1.40 2.52 4.35
N ILE A 192 1.08 3.62 5.03
CA ILE A 192 2.06 4.60 5.50
C ILE A 192 2.24 4.48 7.00
N THR A 193 3.41 4.84 7.51
CA THR A 193 3.64 4.95 8.95
C THR A 193 3.23 6.32 9.48
N ILE A 194 2.75 6.39 10.72
CA ILE A 194 2.23 7.63 11.31
C ILE A 194 3.33 8.66 11.60
N ASP A 195 4.57 8.22 11.82
CA ASP A 195 5.73 9.08 12.03
C ASP A 195 6.19 9.80 10.75
N ALA A 196 5.88 9.27 9.57
CA ALA A 196 6.28 9.82 8.29
C ALA A 196 5.14 10.52 7.51
N VAL A 197 4.08 10.95 8.21
CA VAL A 197 2.95 11.69 7.63
C VAL A 197 3.31 13.15 7.36
N TRP A 198 2.67 13.76 6.36
CA TRP A 198 2.92 15.15 6.03
C TRP A 198 2.14 16.10 6.95
N PRO A 199 2.79 17.16 7.46
CA PRO A 199 2.16 18.10 8.37
C PRO A 199 1.04 18.88 7.68
N LEU A 200 0.00 19.20 8.46
CA LEU A 200 -1.11 20.06 8.06
C LEU A 200 -1.20 21.27 9.00
N PRO A 201 -1.48 22.48 8.48
CA PRO A 201 -1.84 23.60 9.34
C PRO A 201 -3.05 23.26 10.21
N GLU A 202 -3.10 23.77 11.44
CA GLU A 202 -4.08 23.38 12.45
C GLU A 202 -5.53 23.56 11.96
N SER A 203 -5.81 24.61 11.18
CA SER A 203 -7.12 24.90 10.60
C SER A 203 -7.57 23.82 9.61
N TYR A 204 -6.67 23.32 8.76
CA TYR A 204 -6.95 22.21 7.82
C TYR A 204 -7.05 20.89 8.56
N ARG A 205 -6.17 20.64 9.53
CA ARG A 205 -6.27 19.46 10.39
C ARG A 205 -7.63 19.35 11.07
N LYS A 206 -8.14 20.43 11.68
CA LYS A 206 -9.47 20.47 12.30
C LYS A 206 -10.59 20.26 11.29
N PHE A 207 -10.46 20.86 10.11
CA PHE A 207 -11.44 20.73 9.03
C PHE A 207 -11.53 19.29 8.51
N LEU A 208 -10.41 18.70 8.10
CA LEU A 208 -10.35 17.33 7.58
C LEU A 208 -10.76 16.30 8.64
N LYS A 209 -10.31 16.47 9.89
CA LYS A 209 -10.74 15.61 11.01
C LYS A 209 -12.25 15.59 11.20
N ARG A 210 -12.94 16.69 10.91
CA ARG A 210 -14.40 16.78 11.03
C ARG A 210 -15.15 15.97 9.98
N ILE A 211 -14.49 15.70 8.85
CA ILE A 211 -15.08 15.06 7.68
C ILE A 211 -14.71 13.58 7.65
N PHE A 212 -13.42 13.26 7.74
CA PHE A 212 -12.96 11.86 7.63
C PHE A 212 -12.70 11.20 8.99
N GLY A 213 -12.89 11.89 10.12
CA GLY A 213 -12.70 11.30 11.44
C GLY A 213 -11.24 10.91 11.70
N SER A 214 -10.97 9.61 11.90
CA SER A 214 -9.60 9.03 11.96
C SER A 214 -9.17 8.34 10.66
N ASN A 215 -10.00 8.39 9.62
CA ASN A 215 -9.76 7.68 8.36
C ASN A 215 -9.16 8.63 7.32
N ARG A 216 -8.62 8.04 6.26
CA ARG A 216 -8.13 8.77 5.08
C ARG A 216 -9.10 8.69 3.91
N TYR A 217 -10.32 8.23 4.17
CA TYR A 217 -11.41 8.22 3.23
C TYR A 217 -12.76 8.38 3.94
N VAL A 218 -13.79 8.77 3.20
CA VAL A 218 -15.17 8.85 3.64
C VAL A 218 -16.09 8.67 2.43
N LYS A 219 -17.24 8.01 2.59
CA LYS A 219 -18.22 7.94 1.50
C LYS A 219 -18.75 9.35 1.19
N ALA A 220 -18.90 9.67 -0.08
CA ALA A 220 -19.37 10.97 -0.54
C ALA A 220 -20.76 11.32 0.02
N GLU A 221 -21.66 10.34 0.13
CA GLU A 221 -22.99 10.49 0.73
C GLU A 221 -22.97 10.85 2.23
N GLN A 222 -21.87 10.56 2.93
CA GLN A 222 -21.71 10.84 4.36
C GLN A 222 -21.12 12.23 4.62
N VAL A 223 -20.67 12.94 3.58
CA VAL A 223 -20.11 14.28 3.73
C VAL A 223 -21.23 15.30 3.82
N ASP A 224 -21.26 16.06 4.93
CA ASP A 224 -22.20 17.17 5.09
C ASP A 224 -22.03 18.18 3.92
N PRO A 225 -23.11 18.50 3.18
CA PRO A 225 -23.07 19.37 2.01
C PRO A 225 -22.34 20.70 2.23
N LYS A 226 -22.39 21.25 3.45
CA LYS A 226 -21.73 22.54 3.76
C LYS A 226 -20.19 22.46 3.68
N TYR A 227 -19.61 21.27 3.68
CA TYR A 227 -18.16 21.08 3.56
C TYR A 227 -17.71 20.75 2.14
N ILE A 228 -18.61 20.31 1.25
CA ILE A 228 -18.27 19.84 -0.10
C ILE A 228 -17.59 20.93 -0.92
N GLU A 229 -18.15 22.16 -0.93
CA GLU A 229 -17.57 23.28 -1.67
C GLU A 229 -16.15 23.58 -1.20
N ARG A 230 -15.91 23.61 0.10
CA ARG A 230 -14.58 23.83 0.66
C ARG A 230 -13.62 22.68 0.36
N LEU A 231 -14.11 21.44 0.33
CA LEU A 231 -13.30 20.25 0.03
C LEU A 231 -12.80 20.26 -1.41
N ASN A 232 -13.68 20.62 -2.35
CA ASN A 232 -13.37 20.68 -3.78
C ASN A 232 -12.52 21.90 -4.16
N ASN A 233 -12.55 22.97 -3.36
CA ASN A 233 -11.84 24.22 -3.60
C ASN A 233 -10.71 24.48 -2.59
N LEU A 234 -10.10 23.43 -2.03
CA LEU A 234 -8.87 23.60 -1.25
C LEU A 234 -7.78 24.21 -2.15
N PRO A 235 -6.93 25.12 -1.62
CA PRO A 235 -5.82 25.66 -2.39
C PRO A 235 -4.94 24.52 -2.93
N ARG A 236 -4.32 24.70 -4.10
CA ARG A 236 -3.55 23.66 -4.79
C ARG A 236 -2.54 22.94 -3.88
N ASP A 237 -1.78 23.70 -3.09
CA ASP A 237 -0.78 23.17 -2.14
C ASP A 237 -1.39 22.32 -1.00
N PHE A 238 -2.72 22.41 -0.82
CA PHE A 238 -3.51 21.71 0.17
C PHE A 238 -4.66 20.91 -0.46
N GLN A 239 -4.65 20.69 -1.77
CA GLN A 239 -5.63 19.87 -2.47
C GLN A 239 -5.34 18.38 -2.19
N CYS A 240 -5.51 18.03 -0.92
CA CYS A 240 -5.17 16.75 -0.33
C CYS A 240 -6.32 15.75 -0.40
N ALA A 241 -7.44 16.07 -1.05
CA ALA A 241 -8.58 15.18 -1.20
C ALA A 241 -8.99 15.07 -2.67
N THR A 242 -9.46 13.89 -3.07
CA THR A 242 -10.06 13.64 -4.38
C THR A 242 -11.28 12.74 -4.22
N ILE A 243 -12.24 12.83 -5.14
CA ILE A 243 -13.36 11.90 -5.23
C ILE A 243 -13.01 10.76 -6.19
N SER A 244 -13.19 9.50 -5.79
CA SER A 244 -13.05 8.31 -6.63
C SER A 244 -14.21 7.36 -6.35
N ASP A 245 -14.90 6.92 -7.41
CA ASP A 245 -16.21 6.26 -7.31
C ASP A 245 -17.16 7.02 -6.36
N GLU A 246 -17.51 6.42 -5.22
CA GLU A 246 -18.43 6.95 -4.22
C GLU A 246 -17.69 7.49 -2.96
N TYR A 247 -16.38 7.70 -3.03
CA TYR A 247 -15.55 8.03 -1.86
C TYR A 247 -14.71 9.29 -2.08
N TYR A 248 -14.62 10.13 -1.06
CA TYR A 248 -13.51 11.07 -0.95
C TYR A 248 -12.32 10.34 -0.31
N CYS A 249 -11.14 10.45 -0.92
CA CYS A 249 -9.89 9.85 -0.47
C CYS A 249 -8.81 10.93 -0.31
N ILE A 250 -7.95 10.78 0.70
CA ILE A 250 -6.84 11.70 0.95
C ILE A 250 -5.63 11.34 0.09
N LYS A 251 -5.16 12.28 -0.74
CA LYS A 251 -3.96 12.18 -1.57
C LYS A 251 -2.69 12.19 -0.71
N GLY A 252 -1.68 11.43 -1.11
CA GLY A 252 -0.37 11.42 -0.47
C GLY A 252 -0.44 11.13 1.03
N ARG A 253 0.58 11.54 1.79
CA ARG A 253 0.75 11.08 3.19
C ARG A 253 0.12 11.99 4.24
N TYR A 254 -0.86 12.83 3.87
CA TYR A 254 -1.54 13.67 4.84
C TYR A 254 -2.36 12.82 5.81
N PHE A 255 -2.15 13.04 7.11
CA PHE A 255 -2.92 12.40 8.16
C PHE A 255 -2.95 13.26 9.42
N TRP A 256 -3.87 12.96 10.32
CA TRP A 256 -4.02 13.68 11.58
C TRP A 256 -4.27 12.69 12.72
N PRO A 257 -3.24 12.33 13.51
CA PRO A 257 -3.43 11.42 14.62
C PRO A 257 -4.44 12.00 15.62
N ILE A 258 -5.31 11.15 16.14
CA ILE A 258 -6.24 11.48 17.22
C ILE A 258 -5.55 11.15 18.55
N SER A 259 -5.75 11.97 19.59
CA SER A 259 -5.20 11.69 20.93
C SER A 259 -5.76 10.36 21.46
N GLY A 260 -4.90 9.51 22.04
CA GLY A 260 -5.25 8.16 22.49
C GLY A 260 -5.31 7.10 21.38
N TYR A 261 -5.01 7.48 20.13
CA TYR A 261 -5.02 6.58 18.98
C TYR A 261 -3.65 5.90 18.84
N GLY A 262 -3.57 4.62 19.22
CA GLY A 262 -2.32 3.84 19.27
C GLY A 262 -1.91 3.16 17.96
N LYS A 263 -2.36 3.64 16.79
CA LYS A 263 -1.98 3.03 15.51
C LYS A 263 -0.59 3.50 15.08
N LEU A 264 0.26 2.55 14.66
CA LEU A 264 1.56 2.86 14.03
C LEU A 264 1.45 3.18 12.54
N ILE A 265 0.36 2.78 11.91
CA ILE A 265 0.17 2.88 10.47
C ILE A 265 -1.18 3.52 10.12
N SER A 266 -1.32 3.95 8.87
CA SER A 266 -2.58 4.36 8.28
C SER A 266 -2.66 3.87 6.84
N HIS A 267 -3.86 3.47 6.43
CA HIS A 267 -4.20 3.14 5.05
C HIS A 267 -5.57 3.72 4.66
N GLY A 268 -6.04 3.42 3.45
CA GLY A 268 -7.31 3.87 2.88
C GLY A 268 -7.25 5.19 2.09
N GLY A 269 -6.07 5.79 1.94
CA GLY A 269 -5.85 6.99 1.13
C GLY A 269 -5.37 6.68 -0.29
N LEU A 270 -4.77 7.70 -0.90
CA LEU A 270 -4.15 7.65 -2.23
C LEU A 270 -2.68 8.09 -2.11
N SER A 271 -1.91 7.40 -1.25
CA SER A 271 -0.44 7.52 -1.27
C SER A 271 0.18 6.47 -2.20
N LEU A 272 1.40 6.74 -2.65
CA LEU A 272 2.14 5.81 -3.49
C LEU A 272 2.38 4.47 -2.77
N MET A 273 2.73 4.51 -1.47
CA MET A 273 3.00 3.31 -0.67
C MET A 273 1.75 2.50 -0.33
N GLU A 274 0.55 3.08 -0.44
CA GLU A 274 -0.72 2.36 -0.31
C GLU A 274 -1.18 1.74 -1.62
N CYS A 275 -1.02 2.48 -2.73
CA CYS A 275 -1.67 2.15 -3.98
C CYS A 275 -0.79 1.36 -4.95
N LEU A 276 0.53 1.53 -4.90
CA LEU A 276 1.48 0.74 -5.69
C LEU A 276 1.84 -0.51 -4.90
N ILE A 277 1.05 -1.56 -5.13
CA ILE A 277 1.17 -2.82 -4.40
C ILE A 277 2.09 -3.79 -5.16
N PRO A 278 2.93 -4.54 -4.42
CA PRO A 278 3.88 -5.45 -5.03
C PRO A 278 3.18 -6.60 -5.77
N LYS A 279 3.75 -6.98 -6.92
CA LYS A 279 3.48 -8.23 -7.62
C LYS A 279 4.80 -8.96 -7.85
N ILE A 280 4.92 -10.13 -7.24
CA ILE A 280 6.09 -10.98 -7.31
C ILE A 280 5.68 -12.30 -7.94
N ARG A 281 6.36 -12.72 -9.01
CA ARG A 281 6.23 -14.10 -9.50
C ARG A 281 7.51 -14.85 -9.22
N VAL A 282 7.39 -16.02 -8.61
CA VAL A 282 8.51 -16.87 -8.23
C VAL A 282 8.38 -18.26 -8.81
N LYS A 283 9.53 -18.87 -9.08
CA LYS A 283 9.68 -20.30 -9.37
C LYS A 283 10.57 -20.96 -8.34
N LEU A 284 10.26 -22.21 -8.02
CA LEU A 284 11.16 -23.13 -7.32
C LEU A 284 12.27 -23.60 -8.27
#